data_AF-A0A2T0ANK3-F1
#
_entry.id   AF-A0A2T0ANK3-F1
#
_cell.length_a   1.000
_cell.length_b   1.000
_cell.length_c   1.000
_cell.angle_alpha   90.00
_cell.angle_beta   90.00
_cell.angle_gamma   90.00
#
_symmetry.space_group_name_H-M   'P 1'
#
loop_
_entity.id
_entity.type
_entity.pdbx_description
1 polymer ?
#
loop_
_entity_poly.entity_id
_entity_poly.type
_entity_poly.pdbx_seq_one_letter_code
_entity_poly.pdbx_strand_id
1 'polypeptide(L)'
;MFEKGDFHIHSKASDGELTPREVVELARRRGIDIIALTDHNTTLGVDDALRAGIEYGVIVIPAVELSTRFHNERIHILGYFKDDRYKSQVFQKVLKLIKAHKTKSAQVLIKRLSNIDIDIDEDSGRLSVLGGIRLLRIFGASVVLAHPVLINKKYLTEIINMPFDGIEAKYCRNSEDDTEFFIRLSKDMEKFYTAGSDFHTDRTRDLKHGLIGDVYLNSHEIDIFLKMSGLIDRVSTYKNFISYNYNSEKYERIKRNMYCYPYRQVIPANSYFRMMNASFNAPALDIYANGILILSNFQYKEVSPYMFAPIGNHNIEVYISGDRTNPIIQQNITIPRELILNLAIIGAFPDISIYPLPEPSSAQKFGRPCVRFINLSPKSSPMDIALPDETIIFRNLGYREFTEYACILEGRYSFQIRSAGTEKVILTTKSFQLNPNNYYSVYILGEGSEDKGIEVLTILEPRE
;
A
#
# COMPACT_ATOMS: atom_id res chain seq x y z
N MET A 1 -20.18 6.64 16.87
CA MET A 1 -20.72 6.37 15.51
C MET A 1 -20.24 7.52 14.63
N PHE A 2 -20.15 7.40 13.30
CA PHE A 2 -19.83 8.57 12.47
C PHE A 2 -21.08 9.44 12.37
N GLU A 3 -20.99 10.74 12.56
CA GLU A 3 -22.14 11.64 12.47
C GLU A 3 -22.32 12.16 11.03
N LYS A 4 -21.22 12.57 10.39
CA LYS A 4 -21.22 13.11 9.02
C LYS A 4 -20.06 12.58 8.18
N GLY A 5 -20.34 12.32 6.90
CA GLY A 5 -19.33 11.89 5.93
C GLY A 5 -19.48 12.50 4.54
N ASP A 6 -18.36 12.89 3.93
CA ASP A 6 -18.29 13.52 2.60
C ASP A 6 -17.34 12.71 1.69
N PHE A 7 -17.89 12.14 0.62
CA PHE A 7 -17.23 11.07 -0.13
C PHE A 7 -16.79 11.47 -1.54
N HIS A 8 -16.78 12.78 -1.86
CA HIS A 8 -16.29 13.29 -3.13
C HIS A 8 -15.53 14.61 -2.89
N ILE A 9 -14.20 14.52 -2.83
CA ILE A 9 -13.32 15.66 -2.47
C ILE A 9 -12.02 15.60 -3.27
N HIS A 10 -11.61 16.75 -3.80
CA HIS A 10 -10.38 16.91 -4.58
C HIS A 10 -9.29 17.67 -3.82
N SER A 11 -8.05 17.43 -4.22
CA SER A 11 -6.85 18.05 -3.66
C SER A 11 -5.89 18.52 -4.75
N LYS A 12 -4.75 19.10 -4.35
CA LYS A 12 -3.64 19.46 -5.24
C LYS A 12 -3.04 18.27 -6.00
N ALA A 13 -3.41 17.02 -5.68
CA ALA A 13 -2.96 15.88 -6.46
C ALA A 13 -3.62 15.81 -7.85
N SER A 14 -4.82 16.40 -8.02
CA SER A 14 -5.41 16.72 -9.33
C SER A 14 -5.55 18.22 -9.55
N ASP A 15 -6.65 18.81 -9.11
CA ASP A 15 -7.17 20.12 -9.49
C ASP A 15 -7.85 20.87 -8.33
N GLY A 16 -7.80 20.32 -7.11
CA GLY A 16 -8.14 21.03 -5.90
C GLY A 16 -7.06 22.05 -5.49
N GLU A 17 -7.46 23.05 -4.72
CA GLU A 17 -6.60 24.12 -4.21
C GLU A 17 -5.87 23.73 -2.92
N LEU A 18 -6.38 22.76 -2.16
CA LEU A 18 -5.80 22.34 -0.88
C LEU A 18 -4.97 21.06 -1.06
N THR A 19 -3.84 20.95 -0.36
CA THR A 19 -3.11 19.68 -0.26
C THR A 19 -3.99 18.61 0.39
N PRO A 20 -3.72 17.30 0.18
CA PRO A 20 -4.47 16.23 0.84
C PRO A 20 -4.54 16.37 2.37
N ARG A 21 -3.48 16.90 2.98
CA ARG A 21 -3.47 17.21 4.42
C ARG A 21 -4.41 18.34 4.79
N GLU A 22 -4.33 19.47 4.07
CA GLU A 22 -5.18 20.65 4.31
C GLU A 22 -6.67 20.32 4.13
N VAL A 23 -7.00 19.43 3.18
CA VAL A 23 -8.35 18.87 3.00
C VAL A 23 -8.83 18.18 4.28
N VAL A 24 -8.02 17.28 4.85
CA VAL A 24 -8.38 16.54 6.06
C VAL A 24 -8.48 17.46 7.28
N GLU A 25 -7.58 18.43 7.41
CA GLU A 25 -7.69 19.44 8.45
C GLU A 25 -8.99 20.23 8.34
N LEU A 26 -9.34 20.68 7.13
CA LEU A 26 -10.58 21.41 6.87
C LEU A 26 -11.81 20.55 7.22
N ALA A 27 -11.83 19.27 6.82
CA ALA A 27 -12.87 18.32 7.19
C ALA A 27 -13.04 18.24 8.72
N ARG A 28 -11.94 18.14 9.46
CA ARG A 28 -11.97 18.12 10.92
C ARG A 28 -12.54 19.41 11.52
N ARG A 29 -12.13 20.58 11.01
CA ARG A 29 -12.62 21.89 11.45
C ARG A 29 -14.12 22.06 11.17
N ARG A 30 -14.62 21.42 10.11
CA ARG A 30 -16.03 21.45 9.71
C ARG A 30 -16.88 20.34 10.34
N GLY A 31 -16.30 19.56 11.25
CA GLY A 31 -17.02 18.51 12.00
C GLY A 31 -17.41 17.31 11.13
N ILE A 32 -16.59 16.97 10.14
CA ILE A 32 -16.76 15.77 9.31
C ILE A 32 -15.87 14.65 9.87
N ASP A 33 -16.48 13.48 10.12
CA ASP A 33 -15.81 12.37 10.78
C ASP A 33 -15.11 11.42 9.81
N ILE A 34 -15.64 11.33 8.59
CA ILE A 34 -15.16 10.42 7.55
C ILE A 34 -15.23 11.09 6.18
N ILE A 35 -14.17 10.97 5.40
CA ILE A 35 -14.10 11.50 4.04
C ILE A 35 -13.58 10.46 3.05
N ALA A 36 -13.78 10.68 1.76
CA ALA A 36 -13.02 10.03 0.70
C ALA A 36 -12.28 11.06 -0.14
N LEU A 37 -11.00 10.80 -0.44
CA LEU A 37 -10.23 11.63 -1.37
C LEU A 37 -10.30 11.02 -2.76
N THR A 38 -10.84 11.77 -3.72
CA THR A 38 -11.28 11.28 -5.04
C THR A 38 -10.62 12.04 -6.20
N ASP A 39 -9.34 12.43 -6.07
CA ASP A 39 -8.64 13.19 -7.12
C ASP A 39 -8.79 12.59 -8.53
N HIS A 40 -8.91 13.45 -9.54
CA HIS A 40 -9.09 13.02 -10.93
C HIS A 40 -7.93 12.18 -11.47
N ASN A 41 -8.25 10.93 -11.84
CA ASN A 41 -7.36 9.96 -12.48
C ASN A 41 -6.01 9.77 -11.74
N THR A 42 -6.00 9.89 -10.42
CA THR A 42 -4.79 9.72 -9.59
C THR A 42 -5.17 9.35 -8.17
N THR A 43 -4.33 8.56 -7.50
CA THR A 43 -4.46 8.28 -6.06
C THR A 43 -3.22 8.71 -5.28
N LEU A 44 -2.35 9.52 -5.89
CA LEU A 44 -1.08 9.94 -5.28
C LEU A 44 -1.27 10.77 -4.01
N GLY A 45 -2.41 11.45 -3.84
CA GLY A 45 -2.73 12.22 -2.63
C GLY A 45 -3.27 11.36 -1.48
N VAL A 46 -3.67 10.12 -1.73
CA VAL A 46 -4.41 9.29 -0.76
C VAL A 46 -3.57 8.97 0.47
N ASP A 47 -2.30 8.57 0.31
CA ASP A 47 -1.43 8.25 1.44
C ASP A 47 -1.16 9.48 2.33
N ASP A 48 -1.12 10.67 1.75
CA ASP A 48 -0.98 11.93 2.48
C ASP A 48 -2.23 12.25 3.30
N ALA A 49 -3.41 12.07 2.70
CA ALA A 49 -4.68 12.23 3.41
C ALA A 49 -4.86 11.17 4.50
N LEU A 50 -4.51 9.90 4.27
CA LEU A 50 -4.53 8.85 5.29
C LEU A 50 -3.61 9.16 6.48
N ARG A 51 -2.45 9.79 6.26
CA ARG A 51 -1.61 10.20 7.40
C ARG A 51 -2.23 11.38 8.16
N ALA A 52 -2.77 12.35 7.44
CA ALA A 52 -3.46 13.47 8.05
C ALA A 52 -4.72 13.03 8.82
N GLY A 53 -5.44 12.01 8.33
CA GLY A 53 -6.63 11.49 8.99
C GLY A 53 -6.34 10.97 10.39
N ILE A 54 -5.20 10.26 10.54
CA ILE A 54 -4.72 9.80 11.85
C ILE A 54 -4.45 10.97 12.78
N GLU A 55 -3.82 12.03 12.27
CA GLU A 55 -3.45 13.19 13.06
C GLU A 55 -4.66 14.01 13.50
N TYR A 56 -5.60 14.29 12.60
CA TYR A 56 -6.75 15.14 12.87
C TYR A 56 -7.96 14.37 13.41
N GLY A 57 -7.89 13.04 13.45
CA GLY A 57 -8.98 12.18 13.94
C GLY A 57 -10.13 12.05 12.94
N VAL A 58 -9.83 12.09 11.64
CA VAL A 58 -10.80 11.96 10.53
C VAL A 58 -10.51 10.66 9.79
N ILE A 59 -11.54 9.84 9.57
CA ILE A 59 -11.41 8.63 8.75
C ILE A 59 -11.25 9.03 7.29
N VAL A 60 -10.27 8.47 6.57
CA VAL A 60 -10.08 8.72 5.15
C VAL A 60 -10.23 7.41 4.39
N ILE A 61 -11.11 7.39 3.40
CA ILE A 61 -11.32 6.29 2.46
C ILE A 61 -10.47 6.55 1.22
N PRO A 62 -9.55 5.64 0.86
CA PRO A 62 -8.87 5.67 -0.43
C PRO A 62 -9.86 5.61 -1.57
N ALA A 63 -9.85 6.62 -2.44
CA ALA A 63 -10.73 6.66 -3.59
C ALA A 63 -10.08 7.36 -4.78
N VAL A 64 -10.79 7.38 -5.91
CA VAL A 64 -10.41 8.07 -7.14
C VAL A 64 -11.65 8.46 -7.91
N GLU A 65 -11.65 9.62 -8.56
CA GLU A 65 -12.62 9.92 -9.61
C GLU A 65 -11.99 9.65 -10.96
N LEU A 66 -12.56 8.70 -11.70
CA LEU A 66 -12.06 8.27 -12.99
C LEU A 66 -12.84 8.95 -14.12
N SER A 67 -12.10 9.57 -15.05
CA SER A 67 -12.70 10.19 -16.23
C SER A 67 -13.01 9.14 -17.28
N THR A 68 -14.30 9.02 -17.64
CA THR A 68 -14.77 8.10 -18.69
C THR A 68 -15.59 8.82 -19.76
N ARG A 69 -16.01 8.07 -20.78
CA ARG A 69 -16.86 8.55 -21.87
C ARG A 69 -18.03 7.62 -22.14
N PHE A 70 -19.12 8.22 -22.59
CA PHE A 70 -20.27 7.52 -23.12
C PHE A 70 -20.84 8.32 -24.28
N HIS A 71 -20.74 7.81 -25.51
CA HIS A 71 -21.07 8.56 -26.72
C HIS A 71 -20.39 9.93 -26.79
N ASN A 72 -19.08 9.96 -26.51
CA ASN A 72 -18.25 11.17 -26.39
C ASN A 72 -18.64 12.15 -25.26
N GLU A 73 -19.71 11.89 -24.50
CA GLU A 73 -20.07 12.68 -23.32
C GLU A 73 -19.20 12.32 -22.12
N ARG A 74 -18.88 13.33 -21.29
CA ARG A 74 -18.03 13.14 -20.11
C ARG A 74 -18.85 12.57 -18.97
N ILE A 75 -18.53 11.34 -18.58
CA ILE A 75 -19.13 10.70 -17.41
C ILE A 75 -18.01 10.43 -16.41
N HIS A 76 -18.20 10.84 -15.17
CA HIS A 76 -17.27 10.53 -14.09
C HIS A 76 -17.82 9.41 -13.23
N ILE A 77 -16.91 8.58 -12.74
CA ILE A 77 -17.24 7.46 -11.86
C ILE A 77 -16.26 7.48 -10.69
N LEU A 78 -16.77 7.23 -9.49
CA LEU A 78 -15.97 7.16 -8.26
C LEU A 78 -15.60 5.70 -7.99
N GLY A 79 -14.37 5.44 -7.58
CA GLY A 79 -13.91 4.14 -7.10
C GLY A 79 -13.45 4.22 -5.66
N TYR A 80 -14.12 3.53 -4.75
CA TYR A 80 -13.76 3.45 -3.33
C TYR A 80 -13.05 2.13 -3.03
N PHE A 81 -11.77 2.17 -2.68
CA PHE A 81 -10.95 0.97 -2.55
C PHE A 81 -11.19 0.27 -1.21
N LYS A 82 -11.34 -1.05 -1.25
CA LYS A 82 -11.49 -1.90 -0.06
C LYS A 82 -10.16 -2.27 0.60
N ASP A 83 -9.08 -2.28 -0.18
CA ASP A 83 -7.72 -2.60 0.25
C ASP A 83 -6.67 -1.73 -0.46
N ASP A 84 -5.39 -2.07 -0.33
CA ASP A 84 -4.27 -1.28 -0.86
C ASP A 84 -3.97 -1.51 -2.35
N ARG A 85 -4.84 -2.18 -3.11
CA ARG A 85 -4.65 -2.36 -4.56
C ARG A 85 -4.59 -1.04 -5.34
N TYR A 86 -5.11 0.07 -4.81
CA TYR A 86 -4.88 1.41 -5.38
C TYR A 86 -3.40 1.81 -5.44
N LYS A 87 -2.52 1.17 -4.65
CA LYS A 87 -1.07 1.37 -4.68
C LYS A 87 -0.37 0.55 -5.76
N SER A 88 -1.08 -0.34 -6.43
CA SER A 88 -0.50 -1.20 -7.48
C SER A 88 0.22 -0.35 -8.53
N GLN A 89 1.49 -0.67 -8.79
CA GLN A 89 2.27 0.02 -9.82
C GLN A 89 1.61 -0.06 -11.20
N VAL A 90 0.93 -1.18 -11.50
CA VAL A 90 0.17 -1.34 -12.75
C VAL A 90 -1.01 -0.38 -12.77
N PHE A 91 -1.76 -0.27 -11.67
CA PHE A 91 -2.87 0.67 -11.57
C PHE A 91 -2.41 2.12 -11.73
N GLN A 92 -1.35 2.52 -11.03
CA GLN A 92 -0.74 3.85 -11.14
C GLN A 92 -0.32 4.17 -12.58
N LYS A 93 0.25 3.19 -13.29
CA LYS A 93 0.61 3.33 -14.70
C LYS A 93 -0.63 3.47 -15.59
N VAL A 94 -1.68 2.71 -15.33
CA VAL A 94 -2.96 2.80 -16.07
C VAL A 94 -3.62 4.15 -15.88
N LEU A 95 -3.70 4.65 -14.65
CA LEU A 95 -4.22 6.00 -14.34
C LEU A 95 -3.44 7.09 -15.08
N LYS A 96 -2.09 7.01 -15.09
CA LYS A 96 -1.24 7.92 -15.88
C LYS A 96 -1.54 7.85 -17.38
N LEU A 97 -1.76 6.66 -17.93
CA LEU A 97 -2.09 6.48 -19.34
C LEU A 97 -3.47 7.06 -19.68
N ILE A 98 -4.48 6.85 -18.81
CA ILE A 98 -5.82 7.42 -18.98
C ILE A 98 -5.77 8.96 -18.93
N LYS A 99 -5.07 9.51 -17.94
CA LYS A 99 -4.83 10.96 -17.83
C LYS A 99 -4.13 11.53 -19.07
N ALA A 100 -3.21 10.78 -19.66
CA ALA A 100 -2.52 11.15 -20.90
C ALA A 100 -3.30 10.81 -22.19
N HIS A 101 -4.57 10.38 -22.10
CA HIS A 101 -5.41 9.97 -23.22
C HIS A 101 -4.85 8.80 -24.07
N LYS A 102 -3.99 7.97 -23.48
CA LYS A 102 -3.39 6.78 -24.09
C LYS A 102 -4.18 5.51 -23.73
N THR A 103 -5.50 5.54 -23.94
CA THR A 103 -6.43 4.47 -23.51
C THR A 103 -6.10 3.11 -24.11
N LYS A 104 -5.71 3.04 -25.38
CA LYS A 104 -5.30 1.78 -26.03
C LYS A 104 -4.10 1.12 -25.32
N SER A 105 -3.14 1.93 -24.86
CA SER A 105 -2.00 1.42 -24.09
C SER A 105 -2.43 0.92 -22.71
N ALA A 106 -3.37 1.61 -22.06
CA ALA A 106 -3.96 1.16 -20.80
C ALA A 106 -4.71 -0.17 -20.99
N GLN A 107 -5.50 -0.29 -22.07
CA GLN A 107 -6.23 -1.49 -22.43
C GLN A 107 -5.30 -2.70 -22.61
N VAL A 108 -4.22 -2.55 -23.38
CA VAL A 108 -3.22 -3.61 -23.57
C VAL A 108 -2.58 -4.02 -22.24
N LEU A 109 -2.28 -3.07 -21.36
CA LEU A 109 -1.68 -3.34 -20.06
C LEU A 109 -2.62 -4.14 -19.14
N ILE A 110 -3.91 -3.77 -19.11
CA ILE A 110 -4.92 -4.48 -18.32
C ILE A 110 -5.21 -5.86 -18.89
N LYS A 111 -5.37 -5.97 -20.21
CA LYS A 111 -5.62 -7.25 -20.89
C LYS A 111 -4.53 -8.28 -20.59
N ARG A 112 -3.27 -7.84 -20.53
CA ARG A 112 -2.13 -8.69 -20.13
C ARG A 112 -2.15 -9.09 -18.66
N LEU A 113 -2.70 -8.25 -17.78
CA LEU A 113 -2.73 -8.49 -16.34
C LEU A 113 -3.86 -9.43 -15.94
N SER A 114 -5.07 -9.20 -16.45
CA SER A 114 -6.30 -9.82 -15.92
C SER A 114 -7.05 -10.69 -16.93
N ASN A 115 -6.59 -10.78 -18.18
CA ASN A 115 -7.34 -11.35 -19.31
C ASN A 115 -8.73 -10.72 -19.53
N ILE A 116 -9.03 -9.59 -18.87
CA ILE A 116 -10.26 -8.83 -19.01
C ILE A 116 -9.96 -7.63 -19.90
N ASP A 117 -10.84 -7.38 -20.87
CA ASP A 117 -10.75 -6.20 -21.72
C ASP A 117 -11.44 -5.01 -21.03
N ILE A 118 -10.83 -3.83 -21.11
CA ILE A 118 -11.47 -2.57 -20.70
C ILE A 118 -11.94 -1.84 -21.95
N ASP A 119 -13.24 -1.60 -22.03
CA ASP A 119 -13.86 -1.01 -23.23
C ASP A 119 -13.39 0.42 -23.45
N ILE A 120 -13.29 0.76 -24.73
CA ILE A 120 -13.00 2.10 -25.21
C ILE A 120 -14.28 2.62 -25.85
N ASP A 121 -14.64 3.86 -25.55
CA ASP A 121 -15.76 4.54 -26.19
C ASP A 121 -15.39 4.82 -27.65
N GLU A 122 -16.20 4.32 -28.58
CA GLU A 122 -15.90 4.33 -30.02
C GLU A 122 -15.79 5.75 -30.57
N ASP A 123 -16.65 6.65 -30.09
CA ASP A 123 -16.74 8.04 -30.57
C ASP A 123 -15.54 8.89 -30.13
N SER A 124 -15.00 8.64 -28.93
CA SER A 124 -13.94 9.48 -28.36
C SER A 124 -12.54 8.84 -28.32
N GLY A 125 -12.45 7.51 -28.45
CA GLY A 125 -11.22 6.74 -28.23
C GLY A 125 -10.73 6.77 -26.76
N ARG A 126 -11.56 7.26 -25.83
CA ARG A 126 -11.26 7.32 -24.39
C ARG A 126 -11.86 6.12 -23.66
N LEU A 127 -11.50 5.95 -22.40
CA LEU A 127 -12.05 4.88 -21.57
C LEU A 127 -13.58 5.01 -21.50
N SER A 128 -14.31 3.95 -21.85
CA SER A 128 -15.77 3.99 -21.73
C SER A 128 -16.21 3.86 -20.27
N VAL A 129 -17.47 4.20 -19.96
CA VAL A 129 -18.03 3.99 -18.61
C VAL A 129 -17.90 2.53 -18.17
N LEU A 130 -18.31 1.58 -19.01
CA LEU A 130 -18.18 0.14 -18.72
C LEU A 130 -16.72 -0.29 -18.54
N GLY A 131 -15.81 0.22 -19.38
CA GLY A 131 -14.38 -0.02 -19.23
C GLY A 131 -13.83 0.50 -17.90
N GLY A 132 -14.27 1.68 -17.47
CA GLY A 132 -13.94 2.27 -16.18
C GLY A 132 -14.45 1.46 -14.99
N ILE A 133 -15.71 1.00 -15.03
CA ILE A 133 -16.28 0.12 -13.99
C ILE A 133 -15.44 -1.15 -13.84
N ARG A 134 -15.12 -1.82 -14.95
CA ARG A 134 -14.31 -3.05 -14.91
C ARG A 134 -12.90 -2.79 -14.39
N LEU A 135 -12.26 -1.71 -14.85
CA LEU A 135 -10.94 -1.31 -14.38
C LEU A 135 -10.91 -1.13 -12.85
N LEU A 136 -11.82 -0.34 -12.30
CA LEU A 136 -11.85 -0.05 -10.87
C LEU A 136 -12.11 -1.32 -10.04
N ARG A 137 -13.01 -2.21 -10.51
CA ARG A 137 -13.28 -3.50 -9.85
C ARG A 137 -12.09 -4.44 -9.82
N ILE A 138 -11.30 -4.52 -10.90
CA ILE A 138 -10.05 -5.31 -10.93
C ILE A 138 -9.14 -4.90 -9.76
N PHE A 139 -9.07 -3.60 -9.48
CA PHE A 139 -8.27 -3.05 -8.38
C PHE A 139 -9.04 -2.92 -7.05
N GLY A 140 -10.14 -3.65 -6.88
CA GLY A 140 -10.78 -3.79 -5.57
C GLY A 140 -11.61 -2.61 -5.13
N ALA A 141 -11.98 -1.72 -6.05
CA ALA A 141 -12.90 -0.64 -5.75
C ALA A 141 -14.36 -1.08 -5.86
N SER A 142 -15.20 -0.51 -5.00
CA SER A 142 -16.64 -0.40 -5.23
C SER A 142 -16.90 0.87 -6.05
N VAL A 143 -17.73 0.76 -7.08
CA VAL A 143 -17.83 1.77 -8.14
C VAL A 143 -19.16 2.50 -8.12
N VAL A 144 -19.12 3.83 -8.11
CA VAL A 144 -20.28 4.70 -8.00
C VAL A 144 -20.37 5.66 -9.18
N LEU A 145 -21.59 5.89 -9.66
CA LEU A 145 -21.84 6.95 -10.66
C LEU A 145 -21.79 8.33 -9.98
N ALA A 146 -20.88 9.19 -10.41
CA ALA A 146 -20.72 10.54 -9.86
C ALA A 146 -21.79 11.48 -10.43
N HIS A 147 -22.31 12.36 -9.57
CA HIS A 147 -23.17 13.52 -9.84
C HIS A 147 -24.10 13.34 -11.07
N PRO A 148 -25.01 12.34 -11.04
CA PRO A 148 -25.84 11.96 -12.20
C PRO A 148 -26.75 13.08 -12.70
N VAL A 149 -27.06 14.08 -11.87
CA VAL A 149 -27.81 15.29 -12.26
C VAL A 149 -27.16 16.05 -13.43
N LEU A 150 -25.83 15.92 -13.60
CA LEU A 150 -25.09 16.59 -14.67
C LEU A 150 -25.13 15.83 -16.00
N ILE A 151 -25.64 14.60 -16.01
CA ILE A 151 -25.70 13.76 -17.20
C ILE A 151 -26.85 14.22 -18.10
N ASN A 152 -26.60 14.27 -19.40
CA ASN A 152 -27.64 14.56 -20.38
C ASN A 152 -28.81 13.56 -20.24
N LYS A 153 -30.03 14.08 -20.05
CA LYS A 153 -31.26 13.28 -19.86
C LYS A 153 -31.45 12.20 -20.93
N LYS A 154 -30.97 12.42 -22.16
CA LYS A 154 -30.99 11.44 -23.25
C LYS A 154 -30.27 10.12 -22.88
N TYR A 155 -29.16 10.21 -22.15
CA TYR A 155 -28.30 9.06 -21.83
C TYR A 155 -28.45 8.58 -20.38
N LEU A 156 -29.13 9.34 -19.53
CA LEU A 156 -29.24 9.09 -18.10
C LEU A 156 -29.76 7.68 -17.77
N THR A 157 -30.87 7.26 -18.41
CA THR A 157 -31.47 5.94 -18.18
C THR A 157 -30.53 4.81 -18.55
N GLU A 158 -29.78 4.95 -19.64
CA GLU A 158 -28.84 3.93 -20.09
C GLU A 158 -27.64 3.83 -19.16
N ILE A 159 -27.05 4.97 -18.78
CA ILE A 159 -25.88 5.04 -17.91
C ILE A 159 -26.23 4.52 -16.50
N ILE A 160 -27.37 4.92 -15.91
CA ILE A 160 -27.73 4.48 -14.56
C ILE A 160 -27.92 2.96 -14.46
N ASN A 161 -28.44 2.34 -15.53
CA ASN A 161 -28.64 0.90 -15.61
C ASN A 161 -27.35 0.10 -15.83
N MET A 162 -26.21 0.77 -16.04
CA MET A 162 -24.91 0.11 -16.03
C MET A 162 -24.61 -0.50 -14.65
N PRO A 163 -23.69 -1.47 -14.57
CA PRO A 163 -23.47 -2.26 -13.36
C PRO A 163 -22.64 -1.49 -12.32
N PHE A 164 -23.08 -0.31 -11.91
CA PHE A 164 -22.56 0.42 -10.75
C PHE A 164 -22.99 -0.26 -9.45
N ASP A 165 -22.13 -0.20 -8.43
CA ASP A 165 -22.44 -0.66 -7.08
C ASP A 165 -23.27 0.37 -6.30
N GLY A 166 -23.13 1.66 -6.67
CA GLY A 166 -23.90 2.75 -6.08
C GLY A 166 -24.05 4.00 -6.95
N ILE A 167 -24.78 5.00 -6.44
CA ILE A 167 -25.02 6.28 -7.11
C ILE A 167 -24.71 7.43 -6.12
N GLU A 168 -24.06 8.50 -6.58
CA GLU A 168 -23.96 9.74 -5.79
C GLU A 168 -25.30 10.47 -5.79
N ALA A 169 -26.16 10.12 -4.85
CA ALA A 169 -27.54 10.63 -4.80
C ALA A 169 -27.65 12.00 -4.15
N LYS A 170 -26.67 12.39 -3.32
CA LYS A 170 -26.59 13.73 -2.73
C LYS A 170 -25.37 14.44 -3.30
N TYR A 171 -25.59 15.54 -4.00
CA TYR A 171 -24.54 16.32 -4.64
C TYR A 171 -24.84 17.80 -4.51
N CYS A 172 -23.82 18.66 -4.43
CA CYS A 172 -23.97 20.09 -4.13
C CYS A 172 -24.85 20.87 -5.13
N ARG A 173 -25.07 20.33 -6.33
CA ARG A 173 -25.93 20.94 -7.35
C ARG A 173 -27.28 20.23 -7.53
N ASN A 174 -27.58 19.21 -6.73
CA ASN A 174 -28.91 18.61 -6.72
C ASN A 174 -29.91 19.59 -6.10
N SER A 175 -31.11 19.66 -6.66
CA SER A 175 -32.27 20.12 -5.89
C SER A 175 -32.67 19.06 -4.83
N GLU A 176 -33.61 19.43 -3.95
CA GLU A 176 -34.22 18.47 -3.02
C GLU A 176 -34.90 17.33 -3.80
N ASP A 177 -35.65 17.65 -4.85
CA ASP A 177 -36.31 16.67 -5.73
C ASP A 177 -35.31 15.74 -6.42
N ASP A 178 -34.19 16.28 -6.94
CA ASP A 178 -33.13 15.45 -7.54
C ASP A 178 -32.55 14.48 -6.51
N THR A 179 -32.32 14.97 -5.29
CA THR A 179 -31.77 14.16 -4.19
C THR A 179 -32.72 13.04 -3.80
N GLU A 180 -34.01 13.34 -3.60
CA GLU A 180 -35.02 12.33 -3.29
C GLU A 180 -35.16 11.30 -4.42
N PHE A 181 -35.15 11.77 -5.68
CA PHE A 181 -35.21 10.92 -6.86
C PHE A 181 -34.06 9.92 -6.88
N PHE A 182 -32.81 10.36 -6.75
CA PHE A 182 -31.65 9.45 -6.82
C PHE A 182 -31.55 8.53 -5.59
N ILE A 183 -32.00 8.96 -4.41
CA ILE A 183 -32.08 8.09 -3.23
C ILE A 183 -33.10 6.98 -3.47
N ARG A 184 -34.30 7.32 -3.94
CA ARG A 184 -35.34 6.34 -4.25
C ARG A 184 -34.89 5.37 -5.33
N LEU A 185 -34.33 5.89 -6.41
CA LEU A 185 -33.80 5.09 -7.51
C LEU A 185 -32.72 4.11 -7.04
N SER A 186 -31.79 4.55 -6.19
CA SER A 186 -30.74 3.68 -5.65
C SER A 186 -31.36 2.51 -4.85
N LYS A 187 -32.36 2.80 -4.02
CA LYS A 187 -33.09 1.79 -3.23
C LYS A 187 -33.86 0.81 -4.13
N ASP A 188 -34.58 1.31 -5.12
CA ASP A 188 -35.35 0.49 -6.07
C ASP A 188 -34.44 -0.44 -6.89
N MET A 189 -33.18 -0.05 -7.10
CA MET A 189 -32.15 -0.85 -7.77
C MET A 189 -31.32 -1.72 -6.82
N GLU A 190 -31.65 -1.75 -5.52
CA GLU A 190 -30.87 -2.44 -4.47
C GLU A 190 -29.38 -2.02 -4.42
N LYS A 191 -29.09 -0.77 -4.79
CA LYS A 191 -27.76 -0.15 -4.76
C LYS A 191 -27.61 0.75 -3.54
N PHE A 192 -26.39 0.91 -3.04
CA PHE A 192 -26.13 1.94 -2.05
C PHE A 192 -26.03 3.32 -2.72
N TYR A 193 -26.13 4.38 -1.95
CA TYR A 193 -25.85 5.72 -2.44
C TYR A 193 -24.78 6.42 -1.60
N THR A 194 -24.17 7.44 -2.20
CA THR A 194 -23.15 8.29 -1.57
C THR A 194 -23.55 9.76 -1.61
N ALA A 195 -22.76 10.57 -0.93
CA ALA A 195 -22.89 12.02 -0.88
C ALA A 195 -21.54 12.67 -1.03
N GLY A 196 -21.48 13.78 -1.76
CA GLY A 196 -20.23 14.47 -2.05
C GLY A 196 -20.40 15.97 -2.23
N SER A 197 -19.48 16.74 -1.65
CA SER A 197 -19.38 18.17 -1.91
C SER A 197 -18.73 18.49 -3.25
N ASP A 198 -17.94 17.55 -3.78
CA ASP A 198 -17.08 17.74 -4.95
C ASP A 198 -16.14 18.94 -4.76
N PHE A 199 -15.63 19.06 -3.53
CA PHE A 199 -14.85 20.21 -3.08
C PHE A 199 -13.55 20.36 -3.88
N HIS A 200 -13.34 21.58 -4.39
CA HIS A 200 -12.11 21.98 -5.09
C HIS A 200 -11.40 23.17 -4.43
N THR A 201 -12.11 24.05 -3.73
CA THR A 201 -11.52 25.30 -3.20
C THR A 201 -12.33 25.82 -2.01
N ASP A 202 -11.63 26.43 -1.05
CA ASP A 202 -12.25 27.12 0.11
C ASP A 202 -12.54 28.60 -0.20
N ARG A 203 -12.50 28.98 -1.49
CA ARG A 203 -12.83 30.33 -1.93
C ARG A 203 -14.33 30.50 -2.02
N THR A 204 -14.83 31.58 -1.41
CA THR A 204 -16.25 31.96 -1.35
C THR A 204 -16.93 32.28 -2.70
N ARG A 205 -16.25 32.08 -3.84
CA ARG A 205 -16.75 32.41 -5.20
C ARG A 205 -16.92 31.19 -6.11
N ASP A 206 -16.57 29.99 -5.66
CA ASP A 206 -16.89 28.80 -6.44
C ASP A 206 -18.36 28.44 -6.26
N LEU A 207 -19.16 28.66 -7.30
CA LEU A 207 -20.59 28.32 -7.32
C LEU A 207 -20.85 26.94 -7.95
N LYS A 208 -19.82 26.27 -8.46
CA LYS A 208 -19.95 24.97 -9.13
C LYS A 208 -19.85 23.81 -8.15
N HIS A 209 -19.09 23.99 -7.08
CA HIS A 209 -18.77 22.96 -6.11
C HIS A 209 -19.18 23.38 -4.70
N GLY A 210 -19.40 22.42 -3.82
CA GLY A 210 -19.68 22.66 -2.41
C GLY A 210 -18.41 22.79 -1.58
N LEU A 211 -18.54 23.35 -0.38
CA LEU A 211 -17.51 23.21 0.65
C LEU A 211 -17.61 21.84 1.32
N ILE A 212 -16.51 21.36 1.89
CA ILE A 212 -16.46 20.05 2.57
C ILE A 212 -17.60 19.94 3.59
N GLY A 213 -18.48 18.96 3.42
CA GLY A 213 -19.60 18.73 4.33
C GLY A 213 -20.81 19.65 4.17
N ASP A 214 -20.87 20.48 3.12
CA ASP A 214 -22.14 21.12 2.70
C ASP A 214 -23.16 20.06 2.27
N VAL A 215 -22.67 18.98 1.68
CA VAL A 215 -23.43 17.77 1.35
C VAL A 215 -22.74 16.58 1.99
N TYR A 216 -23.51 15.73 2.68
CA TYR A 216 -22.96 14.63 3.45
C TYR A 216 -23.96 13.47 3.61
N LEU A 217 -23.44 12.28 3.92
CA LEU A 217 -24.23 11.19 4.49
C LEU A 217 -24.27 11.34 6.00
N ASN A 218 -25.45 11.09 6.59
CA ASN A 218 -25.59 11.01 8.04
C ASN A 218 -25.18 9.63 8.58
N SER A 219 -25.15 9.46 9.90
CA SER A 219 -24.75 8.22 10.57
C SER A 219 -25.39 6.94 10.04
N HIS A 220 -26.70 6.93 9.75
CA HIS A 220 -27.39 5.73 9.28
C HIS A 220 -27.01 5.39 7.84
N GLU A 221 -26.90 6.43 7.01
CA GLU A 221 -26.56 6.30 5.61
C GLU A 221 -25.09 5.86 5.43
N ILE A 222 -24.18 6.36 6.27
CA ILE A 222 -22.78 5.92 6.31
C ILE A 222 -22.70 4.43 6.63
N ASP A 223 -23.46 3.94 7.60
CA ASP A 223 -23.45 2.51 7.97
C ASP A 223 -23.91 1.62 6.79
N ILE A 224 -24.97 2.01 6.09
CA ILE A 224 -25.44 1.32 4.88
C ILE A 224 -24.36 1.35 3.80
N PHE A 225 -23.79 2.52 3.52
CA PHE A 225 -22.73 2.69 2.54
C PHE A 225 -21.54 1.79 2.84
N LEU A 226 -20.99 1.83 4.05
CA LEU A 226 -19.82 1.04 4.44
C LEU A 226 -20.06 -0.47 4.38
N LYS A 227 -21.25 -0.94 4.77
CA LYS A 227 -21.63 -2.36 4.69
C LYS A 227 -21.77 -2.82 3.24
N MET A 228 -22.59 -2.15 2.44
CA MET A 228 -22.89 -2.57 1.07
C MET A 228 -21.68 -2.42 0.13
N SER A 229 -20.84 -1.41 0.35
CA SER A 229 -19.60 -1.20 -0.42
C SER A 229 -18.47 -2.16 -0.02
N GLY A 230 -18.58 -2.88 1.10
CA GLY A 230 -17.51 -3.74 1.64
C GLY A 230 -16.35 -2.95 2.28
N LEU A 231 -16.55 -1.69 2.65
CA LEU A 231 -15.54 -0.83 3.28
C LEU A 231 -15.46 -0.99 4.81
N ILE A 232 -16.41 -1.74 5.40
CA ILE A 232 -16.57 -1.84 6.86
C ILE A 232 -15.30 -2.32 7.57
N ASP A 233 -14.60 -3.33 7.03
CA ASP A 233 -13.39 -3.89 7.64
C ASP A 233 -12.23 -2.89 7.60
N ARG A 234 -12.07 -2.21 6.47
CA ARG A 234 -11.05 -1.16 6.29
C ARG A 234 -11.27 -0.01 7.26
N VAL A 235 -12.50 0.51 7.30
CA VAL A 235 -12.85 1.64 8.16
C VAL A 235 -12.74 1.27 9.63
N SER A 236 -13.14 0.06 10.02
CA SER A 236 -12.98 -0.45 11.38
C SER A 236 -11.50 -0.54 11.78
N THR A 237 -10.66 -1.08 10.90
CA THR A 237 -9.20 -1.14 11.10
C THR A 237 -8.61 0.25 11.31
N TYR A 238 -8.96 1.21 10.45
CA TYR A 238 -8.44 2.57 10.53
C TYR A 238 -8.95 3.32 11.77
N LYS A 239 -10.23 3.15 12.14
CA LYS A 239 -10.82 3.73 13.34
C LYS A 239 -10.17 3.21 14.63
N ASN A 240 -9.85 1.91 14.69
CA ASN A 240 -9.11 1.34 15.81
C ASN A 240 -7.71 1.96 15.92
N PHE A 241 -7.06 2.19 14.78
CA PHE A 241 -5.76 2.86 14.72
C PHE A 241 -5.82 4.32 15.23
N ILE A 242 -6.81 5.11 14.81
CA ILE A 242 -7.00 6.48 15.31
C ILE A 242 -7.28 6.49 16.81
N SER A 243 -8.21 5.64 17.28
CA SER A 243 -8.61 5.58 18.68
C SER A 243 -7.45 5.20 19.62
N TYR A 244 -6.57 4.31 19.17
CA TYR A 244 -5.35 3.95 19.88
C TYR A 244 -4.38 5.14 20.05
N ASN A 245 -4.24 5.97 19.01
CA ASN A 245 -3.31 7.10 19.02
C ASN A 245 -3.84 8.31 19.79
N TYR A 246 -5.15 8.57 19.77
CA TYR A 246 -5.78 9.72 20.45
C TYR A 246 -5.89 9.56 21.97
N ASN A 247 -5.94 8.33 22.50
CA ASN A 247 -6.10 8.04 23.93
C ASN A 247 -4.80 8.02 24.74
N SER A 248 -3.65 8.37 24.14
CA SER A 248 -2.38 8.39 24.86
C SER A 248 -2.01 9.82 25.31
N GLU A 249 -1.68 10.01 26.59
CA GLU A 249 -1.12 11.27 27.15
C GLU A 249 0.13 11.78 26.37
N LYS A 250 0.71 10.92 25.53
CA LYS A 250 1.80 11.19 24.61
C LYS A 250 1.43 12.19 23.49
N TYR A 251 0.16 12.26 23.08
CA TYR A 251 -0.30 13.11 21.97
C TYR A 251 -0.33 14.60 22.34
N GLU A 252 -0.77 14.96 23.55
CA GLU A 252 -0.75 16.35 24.04
C GLU A 252 0.68 16.88 24.27
N ARG A 253 1.64 15.98 24.56
CA ARG A 253 3.07 16.32 24.65
C ARG A 253 3.71 16.60 23.29
N ILE A 254 3.20 15.99 22.21
CA ILE A 254 3.66 16.22 20.83
C ILE A 254 3.08 17.54 20.30
N LYS A 255 1.80 17.85 20.58
CA LYS A 255 1.16 19.13 20.21
C LYS A 255 1.93 20.36 20.74
N ARG A 256 2.38 20.34 21.99
CA ARG A 256 3.09 21.50 22.60
C ARG A 256 4.46 21.77 22.00
N ASN A 257 5.13 20.77 21.42
CA ASN A 257 6.45 20.92 20.81
C ASN A 257 6.42 21.17 19.29
N MET A 258 5.23 21.28 18.68
CA MET A 258 5.05 21.36 17.23
C MET A 258 4.63 22.77 16.73
N TYR A 259 4.76 23.81 17.56
CA TYR A 259 4.40 25.20 17.21
C TYR A 259 5.57 26.11 16.80
N CYS A 260 6.80 25.60 16.69
CA CYS A 260 7.94 26.41 16.25
C CYS A 260 8.84 25.62 15.32
N TYR A 261 8.57 25.57 14.01
CA TYR A 261 9.63 25.43 13.00
C TYR A 261 9.16 26.01 11.65
N PRO A 262 9.93 26.93 11.04
CA PRO A 262 9.66 27.39 9.69
C PRO A 262 9.96 26.27 8.68
N TYR A 263 9.12 26.23 7.67
CA TYR A 263 9.17 25.44 6.44
C TYR A 263 10.53 24.80 6.09
N ARG A 264 10.65 23.51 6.40
CA ARG A 264 11.41 22.52 5.60
C ARG A 264 10.45 21.38 5.30
N GLN A 265 10.35 20.97 4.05
CA GLN A 265 9.57 19.81 3.63
C GLN A 265 9.97 18.59 4.48
N VAL A 266 9.08 18.15 5.37
CA VAL A 266 9.22 16.88 6.07
C VAL A 266 8.42 15.85 5.27
N ILE A 267 9.11 15.08 4.44
CA ILE A 267 8.59 13.87 3.81
C ILE A 267 8.25 12.90 4.96
N PRO A 268 7.04 12.31 5.03
CA PRO A 268 6.80 11.22 5.99
C PRO A 268 7.74 10.06 5.70
N ALA A 269 8.40 9.56 6.72
CA ALA A 269 9.13 8.34 6.54
C ALA A 269 8.28 7.15 7.02
N ASN A 270 7.69 6.51 6.02
CA ASN A 270 7.03 5.22 6.20
C ASN A 270 8.07 4.17 6.59
N SER A 271 7.65 3.21 7.42
CA SER A 271 8.42 2.00 7.63
C SER A 271 7.88 0.91 6.72
N TYR A 272 8.78 0.12 6.14
CA TYR A 272 8.44 -1.01 5.29
C TYR A 272 9.10 -2.24 5.88
N PHE A 273 8.44 -3.38 5.80
CA PHE A 273 9.04 -4.64 6.17
C PHE A 273 8.82 -5.66 5.07
N ARG A 274 9.74 -6.59 4.92
CA ARG A 274 9.46 -7.86 4.26
C ARG A 274 9.90 -8.98 5.16
N MET A 275 9.36 -10.16 4.90
CA MET A 275 9.73 -11.35 5.64
C MET A 275 10.48 -12.32 4.73
N MET A 276 11.36 -13.11 5.34
CA MET A 276 12.04 -14.23 4.71
C MET A 276 11.89 -15.46 5.59
N ASN A 277 11.55 -16.60 5.01
CA ASN A 277 11.63 -17.87 5.72
C ASN A 277 13.03 -18.46 5.52
N ALA A 278 13.94 -18.17 6.45
CA ALA A 278 15.30 -18.68 6.49
C ALA A 278 15.43 -19.89 7.43
N SER A 279 14.33 -20.38 8.00
CA SER A 279 14.37 -21.51 8.92
C SER A 279 14.61 -22.79 8.15
N PHE A 280 15.76 -23.41 8.38
CA PHE A 280 16.03 -24.74 7.87
C PHE A 280 14.92 -25.70 8.34
N ASN A 281 14.57 -26.69 7.50
CA ASN A 281 13.61 -27.77 7.71
C ASN A 281 12.20 -27.40 8.22
N ALA A 282 11.84 -26.10 8.29
CA ALA A 282 10.51 -25.69 8.66
C ALA A 282 9.48 -26.12 7.60
N PRO A 283 8.28 -26.58 8.01
CA PRO A 283 7.17 -26.72 7.08
C PRO A 283 6.76 -25.34 6.53
N ALA A 284 5.85 -25.35 5.55
CA ALA A 284 5.19 -24.12 5.12
C ALA A 284 4.56 -23.40 6.30
N LEU A 285 4.70 -22.07 6.38
CA LEU A 285 4.24 -21.28 7.51
C LEU A 285 3.12 -20.31 7.11
N ASP A 286 2.16 -20.10 8.00
CA ASP A 286 1.21 -19.00 7.91
C ASP A 286 1.59 -17.94 8.95
N ILE A 287 1.72 -16.69 8.53
CA ILE A 287 2.17 -15.59 9.39
C ILE A 287 1.03 -14.60 9.55
N TYR A 288 0.76 -14.25 10.79
CA TYR A 288 -0.27 -13.31 11.18
C TYR A 288 0.36 -12.11 11.88
N ALA A 289 -0.15 -10.92 11.59
CA ALA A 289 0.14 -9.71 12.33
C ALA A 289 -1.14 -9.18 12.96
N ASN A 290 -1.16 -9.07 14.28
CA ASN A 290 -2.32 -8.67 15.09
C ASN A 290 -3.57 -9.51 14.74
N GLY A 291 -3.39 -10.82 14.56
CA GLY A 291 -4.44 -11.77 14.19
C GLY A 291 -4.88 -11.77 12.71
N ILE A 292 -4.28 -10.94 11.85
CA ILE A 292 -4.56 -10.87 10.40
C ILE A 292 -3.51 -11.69 9.64
N LEU A 293 -3.94 -12.61 8.78
CA LEU A 293 -3.04 -13.38 7.90
C LEU A 293 -2.36 -12.45 6.90
N ILE A 294 -1.04 -12.33 6.97
CA ILE A 294 -0.23 -11.49 6.08
C ILE A 294 0.58 -12.29 5.06
N LEU A 295 0.94 -13.53 5.37
CA LEU A 295 1.62 -14.45 4.47
C LEU A 295 1.07 -15.86 4.70
N SER A 296 0.71 -16.55 3.63
CA SER A 296 0.15 -17.91 3.67
C SER A 296 1.02 -18.88 2.91
N ASN A 297 1.14 -20.12 3.40
CA ASN A 297 1.91 -21.19 2.76
C ASN A 297 3.36 -20.78 2.44
N PHE A 298 3.99 -20.03 3.35
CA PHE A 298 5.28 -19.39 3.17
C PHE A 298 6.44 -20.39 3.32
N GLN A 299 7.07 -20.77 2.21
CA GLN A 299 8.03 -21.87 2.11
C GLN A 299 9.45 -21.48 2.54
N TYR A 300 10.29 -22.45 2.89
CA TYR A 300 11.72 -22.23 3.11
C TYR A 300 12.39 -21.58 1.88
N LYS A 301 13.21 -20.54 2.13
CA LYS A 301 13.86 -19.63 1.16
C LYS A 301 12.91 -18.69 0.42
N GLU A 302 11.63 -18.67 0.76
CA GLU A 302 10.68 -17.70 0.24
C GLU A 302 10.91 -16.33 0.90
N VAL A 303 10.67 -15.28 0.13
CA VAL A 303 10.86 -13.88 0.51
C VAL A 303 9.64 -13.12 0.05
N SER A 304 8.97 -12.41 0.96
CA SER A 304 7.82 -11.60 0.61
C SER A 304 8.24 -10.33 -0.14
N PRO A 305 7.33 -9.70 -0.89
CA PRO A 305 7.46 -8.29 -1.23
C PRO A 305 7.61 -7.42 0.03
N TYR A 306 8.13 -6.20 -0.13
CA TYR A 306 8.01 -5.18 0.91
C TYR A 306 6.54 -4.82 1.10
N MET A 307 6.12 -4.88 2.37
CA MET A 307 4.81 -4.53 2.86
C MET A 307 4.94 -3.30 3.76
N PHE A 308 3.86 -2.54 3.86
CA PHE A 308 3.80 -1.41 4.78
C PHE A 308 3.86 -1.92 6.22
N ALA A 309 4.76 -1.34 7.03
CA ALA A 309 4.87 -1.63 8.45
C ALA A 309 4.29 -0.43 9.22
N PRO A 310 3.09 -0.55 9.83
CA PRO A 310 2.63 0.48 10.73
C PRO A 310 3.65 0.67 11.86
N ILE A 311 3.83 1.91 12.30
CA ILE A 311 4.75 2.21 13.41
C ILE A 311 4.06 1.79 14.71
N GLY A 312 4.79 1.14 15.61
CA GLY A 312 4.29 0.73 16.91
C GLY A 312 4.51 -0.75 17.19
N ASN A 313 3.80 -1.28 18.17
CA ASN A 313 3.92 -2.67 18.58
C ASN A 313 2.96 -3.55 17.78
N HIS A 314 3.49 -4.60 17.19
CA HIS A 314 2.75 -5.59 16.43
C HIS A 314 2.94 -6.96 17.05
N ASN A 315 1.84 -7.62 17.37
CA ASN A 315 1.85 -9.03 17.74
C ASN A 315 2.01 -9.85 16.46
N ILE A 316 3.12 -10.57 16.33
CA ILE A 316 3.37 -11.47 15.22
C ILE A 316 3.20 -12.90 15.70
N GLU A 317 2.34 -13.64 15.00
CA GLU A 317 2.06 -15.04 15.26
C GLU A 317 2.43 -15.86 14.02
N VAL A 318 3.14 -16.97 14.21
CA VAL A 318 3.55 -17.85 13.12
C VAL A 318 3.02 -19.24 13.40
N TYR A 319 2.33 -19.82 12.44
CA TYR A 319 1.71 -21.13 12.51
C TYR A 319 2.24 -22.05 11.41
N ILE A 320 2.07 -23.36 11.58
CA ILE A 320 2.20 -24.30 10.46
C ILE A 320 1.06 -24.00 9.48
N SER A 321 1.35 -23.99 8.18
CA SER A 321 0.33 -23.64 7.18
C SER A 321 -0.86 -24.58 7.25
N GLY A 322 -2.05 -24.00 7.35
CA GLY A 322 -3.32 -24.73 7.47
C GLY A 322 -3.63 -25.27 8.88
N ASP A 323 -2.76 -25.08 9.88
CA ASP A 323 -3.00 -25.44 11.28
C ASP A 323 -2.89 -24.22 12.20
N ARG A 324 -4.05 -23.76 12.70
CA ARG A 324 -4.14 -22.58 13.57
C ARG A 324 -4.26 -22.93 15.06
N THR A 325 -3.99 -24.17 15.46
CA THR A 325 -4.21 -24.61 16.85
C THR A 325 -3.23 -23.97 17.83
N ASN A 326 -1.93 -24.01 17.52
CA ASN A 326 -0.87 -23.47 18.38
C ASN A 326 0.15 -22.67 17.56
N PRO A 327 0.42 -21.40 17.91
CA PRO A 327 1.48 -20.65 17.25
C PRO A 327 2.86 -21.20 17.63
N ILE A 328 3.73 -21.39 16.63
CA ILE A 328 5.14 -21.74 16.80
C ILE A 328 5.91 -20.53 17.36
N ILE A 329 5.58 -19.33 16.87
CA ILE A 329 6.11 -18.06 17.37
C ILE A 329 4.93 -17.17 17.74
N GLN A 330 5.01 -16.54 18.90
CA GLN A 330 4.12 -15.46 19.31
C GLN A 330 4.96 -14.38 19.99
N GLN A 331 5.18 -13.25 19.32
CA GLN A 331 6.03 -12.18 19.85
C GLN A 331 5.51 -10.79 19.48
N ASN A 332 5.78 -9.82 20.34
CA ASN A 332 5.52 -8.41 20.04
C ASN A 332 6.78 -7.78 19.43
N ILE A 333 6.68 -7.28 18.20
CA ILE A 333 7.73 -6.54 17.50
C ILE A 333 7.39 -5.06 17.50
N THR A 334 8.32 -4.22 17.95
CA THR A 334 8.18 -2.76 17.81
C THR A 334 8.78 -2.32 16.48
N ILE A 335 7.94 -1.77 15.60
CA ILE A 335 8.34 -1.13 14.36
C ILE A 335 8.59 0.36 14.63
N PRO A 336 9.83 0.86 14.50
CA PRO A 336 10.13 2.28 14.68
C PRO A 336 9.75 3.09 13.43
N ARG A 337 9.92 4.41 13.49
CA ARG A 337 9.75 5.33 12.36
C ARG A 337 10.87 5.18 11.33
N GLU A 338 10.56 5.43 10.07
CA GLU A 338 11.53 5.64 8.98
C GLU A 338 12.43 4.43 8.63
N LEU A 339 12.03 3.20 8.98
CA LEU A 339 12.87 2.03 8.76
C LEU A 339 12.34 1.11 7.66
N ILE A 340 13.28 0.64 6.84
CA ILE A 340 13.08 -0.55 6.04
C ILE A 340 13.63 -1.72 6.88
N LEU A 341 12.87 -2.80 6.99
CA LEU A 341 13.21 -3.95 7.82
C LEU A 341 13.12 -5.25 7.03
N ASN A 342 14.12 -6.10 7.22
CA ASN A 342 14.08 -7.48 6.78
C ASN A 342 13.86 -8.38 7.99
N LEU A 343 12.70 -9.03 8.10
CA LEU A 343 12.41 -9.95 9.19
C LEU A 343 12.63 -11.38 8.72
N ALA A 344 13.71 -12.02 9.16
CA ALA A 344 14.00 -13.41 8.82
C ALA A 344 13.45 -14.36 9.90
N ILE A 345 12.64 -15.33 9.53
CA ILE A 345 12.36 -16.48 10.41
C ILE A 345 13.58 -17.39 10.32
N ILE A 346 14.27 -17.62 11.44
CA ILE A 346 15.55 -18.34 11.50
C ILE A 346 15.51 -19.46 12.54
N GLY A 347 16.44 -20.39 12.44
CA GLY A 347 16.56 -21.55 13.33
C GLY A 347 16.33 -22.85 12.59
N ALA A 348 16.16 -23.93 13.35
CA ALA A 348 15.77 -25.23 12.84
C ALA A 348 14.45 -25.60 13.52
N PHE A 349 13.45 -26.04 12.76
CA PHE A 349 12.13 -26.38 13.29
C PHE A 349 12.22 -27.53 14.32
N PRO A 350 11.46 -27.45 15.45
CA PRO A 350 10.48 -26.42 15.81
C PRO A 350 11.06 -25.15 16.48
N ASP A 351 12.36 -25.12 16.75
CA ASP A 351 13.03 -24.01 17.45
C ASP A 351 13.37 -22.85 16.50
N ILE A 352 12.34 -22.08 16.17
CA ILE A 352 12.41 -20.96 15.22
C ILE A 352 12.11 -19.62 15.90
N SER A 353 12.67 -18.54 15.35
CA SER A 353 12.48 -17.19 15.88
C SER A 353 12.50 -16.15 14.75
N ILE A 354 11.94 -14.97 14.99
CA ILE A 354 12.04 -13.85 14.04
C ILE A 354 13.28 -13.02 14.39
N TYR A 355 14.15 -12.85 13.41
CA TYR A 355 15.37 -12.09 13.50
C TYR A 355 15.28 -10.84 12.61
N PRO A 356 15.24 -9.64 13.20
CA PRO A 356 15.23 -8.40 12.45
C PRO A 356 16.63 -8.08 11.92
N LEU A 357 16.70 -7.81 10.62
CA LEU A 357 17.88 -7.32 9.93
C LEU A 357 17.65 -5.85 9.55
N PRO A 358 18.52 -4.94 10.02
CA PRO A 358 18.41 -3.53 9.68
C PRO A 358 18.75 -3.30 8.21
N GLU A 359 18.07 -2.34 7.60
CA GLU A 359 18.31 -1.95 6.22
C GLU A 359 18.60 -0.45 6.08
N PRO A 360 19.50 -0.04 5.17
CA PRO A 360 19.65 1.35 4.78
C PRO A 360 18.33 1.93 4.26
N SER A 361 17.94 3.11 4.75
CA SER A 361 16.66 3.76 4.38
C SER A 361 16.70 4.56 3.08
N SER A 362 17.88 4.75 2.47
CA SER A 362 18.05 5.59 1.28
C SER A 362 18.47 4.80 0.03
N ALA A 363 17.81 5.05 -1.10
CA ALA A 363 18.34 4.70 -2.41
C ALA A 363 19.67 5.44 -2.66
N GLN A 364 20.70 4.71 -3.10
CA GLN A 364 21.98 5.33 -3.47
C GLN A 364 21.95 5.81 -4.92
N LYS A 365 22.49 7.01 -5.18
CA LYS A 365 22.62 7.61 -6.53
C LYS A 365 24.05 7.94 -6.92
N PHE A 366 25.06 7.24 -6.39
CA PHE A 366 26.47 7.51 -6.70
C PHE A 366 27.12 6.48 -7.64
N GLY A 367 26.34 5.58 -8.24
CA GLY A 367 26.78 4.78 -9.38
C GLY A 367 27.53 3.48 -9.04
N ARG A 368 27.45 2.98 -7.80
CA ARG A 368 28.05 1.68 -7.42
C ARG A 368 27.01 0.71 -6.85
N PRO A 369 27.14 -0.60 -7.09
CA PRO A 369 26.44 -1.62 -6.31
C PRO A 369 27.02 -1.75 -4.90
N CYS A 370 26.19 -2.16 -3.95
CA CYS A 370 26.64 -2.56 -2.61
C CYS A 370 26.19 -3.97 -2.26
N VAL A 371 27.06 -4.73 -1.61
CA VAL A 371 26.81 -6.11 -1.20
C VAL A 371 27.12 -6.30 0.28
N ARG A 372 26.35 -7.13 0.96
CA ARG A 372 26.64 -7.61 2.32
C ARG A 372 26.35 -9.10 2.44
N PHE A 373 26.87 -9.72 3.50
CA PHE A 373 26.69 -11.13 3.81
C PHE A 373 26.00 -11.29 5.15
N ILE A 374 25.09 -12.27 5.25
CA ILE A 374 24.33 -12.57 6.47
C ILE A 374 24.42 -14.07 6.68
N ASN A 375 24.87 -14.52 7.86
CA ASN A 375 24.88 -15.94 8.19
C ASN A 375 23.68 -16.31 9.08
N LEU A 376 22.71 -17.01 8.50
CA LEU A 376 21.52 -17.53 9.19
C LEU A 376 21.52 -19.06 9.27
N SER A 377 22.66 -19.71 9.02
CA SER A 377 22.81 -21.16 9.14
C SER A 377 23.13 -21.56 10.59
N PRO A 378 22.19 -22.21 11.31
CA PRO A 378 22.24 -22.31 12.79
C PRO A 378 23.33 -23.20 13.35
N LYS A 379 23.86 -24.18 12.58
CA LYS A 379 24.91 -25.10 13.03
C LYS A 379 26.24 -24.89 12.28
N SER A 380 26.35 -23.79 11.53
CA SER A 380 27.58 -23.42 10.83
C SER A 380 28.70 -23.02 11.79
N SER A 381 29.94 -23.38 11.44
CA SER A 381 31.12 -22.75 12.04
C SER A 381 31.25 -21.31 11.50
N PRO A 382 31.97 -20.39 12.19
CA PRO A 382 32.26 -19.08 11.63
C PRO A 382 32.95 -19.16 10.27
N MET A 383 32.65 -18.21 9.39
CA MET A 383 33.10 -18.25 7.99
C MET A 383 33.86 -16.98 7.58
N ASP A 384 34.88 -17.15 6.75
CA ASP A 384 35.50 -16.05 6.02
C ASP A 384 34.85 -15.94 4.64
N ILE A 385 34.64 -14.72 4.17
CA ILE A 385 34.16 -14.44 2.82
C ILE A 385 35.35 -13.95 2.00
N ALA A 386 35.62 -14.59 0.88
CA ALA A 386 36.73 -14.26 -0.01
C ALA A 386 36.29 -14.09 -1.47
N LEU A 387 37.08 -13.35 -2.23
CA LEU A 387 37.01 -13.31 -3.69
C LEU A 387 37.68 -14.55 -4.31
N PRO A 388 37.46 -14.82 -5.61
CA PRO A 388 38.08 -15.95 -6.29
C PRO A 388 39.61 -15.89 -6.35
N ASP A 389 40.20 -14.70 -6.21
CA ASP A 389 41.64 -14.45 -6.14
C ASP A 389 42.20 -14.60 -4.71
N GLU A 390 41.43 -15.20 -3.81
CA GLU A 390 41.76 -15.48 -2.41
C GLU A 390 41.77 -14.27 -1.47
N THR A 391 41.48 -13.07 -1.98
CA THR A 391 41.34 -11.88 -1.14
C THR A 391 40.18 -12.04 -0.17
N ILE A 392 40.47 -12.08 1.14
CA ILE A 392 39.45 -12.15 2.18
C ILE A 392 38.82 -10.76 2.38
N ILE A 393 37.52 -10.66 2.15
CA ILE A 393 36.74 -9.42 2.25
C ILE A 393 36.03 -9.28 3.60
N PHE A 394 35.66 -10.39 4.24
CA PHE A 394 35.09 -10.42 5.59
C PHE A 394 35.60 -11.62 6.36
N ARG A 395 35.80 -11.46 7.67
CA ARG A 395 36.32 -12.49 8.54
C ARG A 395 35.33 -12.90 9.61
N ASN A 396 35.36 -14.18 9.96
CA ASN A 396 34.73 -14.72 11.15
C ASN A 396 33.23 -14.39 11.27
N LEU A 397 32.49 -14.51 10.16
CA LEU A 397 31.03 -14.28 10.12
C LEU A 397 30.31 -15.46 10.79
N GLY A 398 29.89 -15.27 12.04
CA GLY A 398 29.19 -16.26 12.85
C GLY A 398 27.68 -16.31 12.60
N TYR A 399 26.99 -17.29 13.19
CA TYR A 399 25.53 -17.39 13.13
C TYR A 399 24.85 -16.16 13.74
N ARG A 400 23.84 -15.62 13.03
CA ARG A 400 23.12 -14.36 13.31
C ARG A 400 23.97 -13.10 13.11
N GLU A 401 25.17 -13.21 12.56
CA GLU A 401 25.97 -12.04 12.19
C GLU A 401 25.73 -11.64 10.74
N PHE A 402 25.96 -10.36 10.47
CA PHE A 402 25.95 -9.79 9.14
C PHE A 402 27.07 -8.77 8.99
N THR A 403 27.52 -8.58 7.76
CA THR A 403 28.51 -7.56 7.43
C THR A 403 27.82 -6.22 7.16
N GLU A 404 28.57 -5.13 7.32
CA GLU A 404 28.21 -3.86 6.69
C GLU A 404 28.16 -4.00 5.16
N TYR A 405 27.46 -3.08 4.50
CA TYR A 405 27.45 -3.01 3.05
C TYR A 405 28.80 -2.53 2.50
N ALA A 406 29.43 -3.33 1.65
CA ALA A 406 30.59 -2.94 0.86
C ALA A 406 30.15 -2.51 -0.55
N CYS A 407 30.42 -1.25 -0.89
CA CYS A 407 30.08 -0.68 -2.20
C CYS A 407 31.26 -0.79 -3.17
N ILE A 408 31.15 -1.69 -4.13
CA ILE A 408 32.24 -2.10 -5.03
C ILE A 408 32.00 -1.65 -6.47
N LEU A 409 32.94 -1.90 -7.37
CA LEU A 409 32.74 -1.61 -8.79
C LEU A 409 31.66 -2.53 -9.37
N GLU A 410 30.88 -2.00 -10.31
CA GLU A 410 29.95 -2.83 -11.07
C GLU A 410 30.68 -3.98 -11.77
N GLY A 411 29.99 -5.10 -11.92
CA GLY A 411 30.61 -6.27 -12.51
C GLY A 411 29.95 -7.56 -12.09
N ARG A 412 30.51 -8.64 -12.59
CA ARG A 412 30.05 -9.99 -12.31
C ARG A 412 30.97 -10.61 -11.26
N TYR A 413 30.40 -11.00 -10.12
CA TYR A 413 31.14 -11.50 -8.97
C TYR A 413 30.67 -12.89 -8.56
N SER A 414 31.59 -13.69 -8.04
CA SER A 414 31.32 -14.88 -7.24
C SER A 414 32.15 -14.78 -5.97
N PHE A 415 31.64 -15.32 -4.87
CA PHE A 415 32.30 -15.28 -3.57
C PHE A 415 32.57 -16.69 -3.06
N GLN A 416 33.70 -16.87 -2.39
CA GLN A 416 34.03 -18.10 -1.68
C GLN A 416 33.69 -17.92 -0.20
N ILE A 417 32.87 -18.84 0.32
CA ILE A 417 32.60 -18.98 1.74
C ILE A 417 33.58 -20.04 2.25
N ARG A 418 34.46 -19.66 3.17
CA ARG A 418 35.54 -20.49 3.70
C ARG A 418 35.34 -20.74 5.19
N SER A 419 35.83 -21.87 5.71
CA SER A 419 35.92 -22.06 7.16
C SER A 419 36.87 -21.00 7.74
N ALA A 420 36.43 -20.25 8.75
CA ALA A 420 37.17 -19.08 9.24
C ALA A 420 38.62 -19.38 9.60
N GLY A 421 39.54 -18.50 9.18
CA GLY A 421 40.97 -18.64 9.45
C GLY A 421 41.67 -19.74 8.62
N THR A 422 40.99 -20.34 7.64
CA THR A 422 41.56 -21.38 6.77
C THR A 422 41.29 -21.09 5.29
N GLU A 423 41.98 -21.82 4.40
CA GLU A 423 41.74 -21.78 2.95
C GLU A 423 40.65 -22.77 2.50
N LYS A 424 40.07 -23.55 3.42
CA LYS A 424 39.05 -24.55 3.11
C LYS A 424 37.78 -23.87 2.60
N VAL A 425 37.50 -23.99 1.30
CA VAL A 425 36.26 -23.50 0.70
C VAL A 425 35.10 -24.45 1.05
N ILE A 426 34.07 -23.90 1.68
CA ILE A 426 32.81 -24.58 2.00
C ILE A 426 31.89 -24.55 0.78
N LEU A 427 31.71 -23.36 0.21
CA LEU A 427 30.83 -23.13 -0.93
C LEU A 427 31.32 -21.94 -1.74
N THR A 428 31.27 -22.05 -3.07
CA THR A 428 31.44 -20.91 -3.98
C THR A 428 30.08 -20.50 -4.51
N THR A 429 29.71 -19.23 -4.35
CA THR A 429 28.43 -18.72 -4.86
C THR A 429 28.40 -18.82 -6.39
N LYS A 430 27.21 -19.03 -6.97
CA LYS A 430 27.04 -18.77 -8.40
C LYS A 430 27.43 -17.33 -8.71
N SER A 431 27.96 -17.10 -9.89
CA SER A 431 28.32 -15.76 -10.32
C SER A 431 27.08 -14.92 -10.62
N PHE A 432 27.00 -13.69 -10.10
CA PHE A 432 25.87 -12.78 -10.32
C PHE A 432 26.33 -11.37 -10.68
N GLN A 433 25.49 -10.67 -11.44
CA GLN A 433 25.74 -9.30 -11.87
C GLN A 433 25.34 -8.32 -10.76
N LEU A 434 26.31 -7.50 -10.35
CA LEU A 434 26.10 -6.36 -9.47
C LEU A 434 25.97 -5.09 -10.32
N ASN A 435 24.77 -4.51 -10.32
CA ASN A 435 24.43 -3.33 -11.11
C ASN A 435 24.52 -2.06 -10.24
N PRO A 436 24.96 -0.92 -10.81
CA PRO A 436 24.99 0.37 -10.11
C PRO A 436 23.69 0.70 -9.37
N ASN A 437 23.82 1.40 -8.24
CA ASN A 437 22.72 1.91 -7.42
C ASN A 437 21.81 0.84 -6.76
N ASN A 438 22.22 -0.42 -6.78
CA ASN A 438 21.50 -1.52 -6.15
C ASN A 438 22.20 -2.05 -4.90
N TYR A 439 21.40 -2.49 -3.94
CA TYR A 439 21.84 -3.19 -2.73
C TYR A 439 21.56 -4.68 -2.85
N TYR A 440 22.51 -5.50 -2.43
CA TYR A 440 22.42 -6.95 -2.50
C TYR A 440 22.74 -7.55 -1.13
N SER A 441 21.86 -8.43 -0.65
CA SER A 441 22.09 -9.21 0.57
C SER A 441 22.34 -10.66 0.16
N VAL A 442 23.47 -11.23 0.59
CA VAL A 442 23.82 -12.62 0.37
C VAL A 442 23.59 -13.39 1.67
N TYR A 443 22.54 -14.20 1.70
CA TYR A 443 22.16 -14.99 2.86
C TYR A 443 22.80 -16.38 2.78
N ILE A 444 23.53 -16.76 3.83
CA ILE A 444 24.06 -18.10 4.05
C ILE A 444 23.03 -18.85 4.89
N LEU A 445 22.47 -19.92 4.33
CA LEU A 445 21.34 -20.68 4.83
C LEU A 445 21.70 -22.17 4.94
N GLY A 446 20.70 -22.99 5.27
CA GLY A 446 20.87 -24.43 5.46
C GLY A 446 21.30 -24.77 6.88
N GLU A 447 21.39 -26.06 7.19
CA GLU A 447 21.69 -26.52 8.56
C GLU A 447 23.08 -26.06 9.04
N GLY A 448 24.13 -26.37 8.24
CA GLY A 448 25.50 -25.95 8.46
C GLY A 448 26.38 -26.87 9.31
N SER A 449 25.86 -28.00 9.79
CA SER A 449 26.62 -28.96 10.62
C SER A 449 27.91 -29.41 9.92
N GLU A 450 29.07 -29.24 10.56
CA GLU A 450 30.39 -29.54 9.97
C GLU A 450 30.63 -28.84 8.61
N ASP A 451 30.02 -27.67 8.41
CA ASP A 451 30.00 -26.91 7.16
C ASP A 451 29.29 -27.63 5.99
N LYS A 452 28.49 -28.66 6.25
CA LYS A 452 27.68 -29.36 5.24
C LYS A 452 26.28 -28.75 5.14
N GLY A 453 25.68 -28.90 3.96
CA GLY A 453 24.31 -28.43 3.71
C GLY A 453 24.16 -26.90 3.70
N ILE A 454 25.28 -26.16 3.60
CA ILE A 454 25.27 -24.71 3.42
C ILE A 454 24.71 -24.36 2.05
N GLU A 455 23.78 -23.42 2.03
CA GLU A 455 23.16 -22.87 0.83
C GLU A 455 23.33 -21.36 0.79
N VAL A 456 23.22 -20.76 -0.40
CA VAL A 456 23.27 -19.30 -0.55
C VAL A 456 22.08 -18.80 -1.33
N LEU A 457 21.46 -17.75 -0.81
CA LEU A 457 20.43 -16.97 -1.49
C LEU A 457 20.87 -15.52 -1.62
N THR A 458 21.02 -15.04 -2.84
CA THR A 458 21.28 -13.62 -3.11
C THR A 458 19.97 -12.90 -3.39
N ILE A 459 19.70 -11.84 -2.64
CA ILE A 459 18.50 -11.03 -2.76
C ILE A 459 18.88 -9.62 -3.18
N LEU A 460 18.20 -9.10 -4.21
CA LEU A 460 18.18 -7.67 -4.52
C LEU A 460 17.29 -6.95 -3.50
N GLU A 461 17.81 -5.89 -2.90
CA GLU A 461 17.09 -5.02 -1.99
C GLU A 461 16.55 -3.81 -2.78
N PRO A 462 15.31 -3.85 -3.29
CA PRO A 462 14.74 -2.72 -4.01
C PRO A 462 14.61 -1.52 -3.07
N ARG A 463 15.01 -0.33 -3.55
CA ARG A 463 14.96 0.94 -2.81
C ARG A 463 14.22 2.04 -3.58
N GLU A 464 13.51 1.69 -4.66
CA GLU A 464 12.76 2.64 -5.51
C GLU A 464 11.26 2.64 -5.23
#